data_AF-A0A960LQF3-F1
#
_entry.id   AF-A0A960LQF3-F1
#
_cell.length_a   1.000
_cell.length_b   1.000
_cell.length_c   1.000
_cell.angle_alpha   90.00
_cell.angle_beta   90.00
_cell.angle_gamma   90.00
#
_symmetry.space_group_name_H-M   'P 1'
#
loop_
_entity.id
_entity.type
_entity.pdbx_description
1 polymer ?
#
loop_
_entity_poly.entity_id
_entity_poly.type
_entity_poly.pdbx_seq_one_letter_code
_entity_poly.pdbx_strand_id
1 'polypeptide(L)'
;MKLPLLACSLLAAVVAWSQLHAADADSVKRELGAAEPDGTLRLTTPVDYQVTQRETADHGRLVIAGELNGADAATTMEARLIGEKDDVAWSKLDVSFDGPKFSAILDAPAGGWFRAEVRASSGDHVLGEASVEHVGIGEVFVVAGQSNSANHGEEKQMTQTGRVASCLGEHWQLANDPQPGASGKGGSFLPPFGDAMVEKFGVPIGFVPCGIGATSVREWLPNGAVFPNPPTIERRVQQRPDGQWESKGEAFAAFIDRMSPFGPHGFRAVLWHQGESDANQRDLTRTLPGKLYREYLEQVIEDSRRQIGWPAPWFVAQVSYHLPSDEESPDIRAAQASLWADGIALEGPDSDAIRGTFRQNNGQGVHFSGPGLREHAARWAEKVAPWLEQQLKSSP
;
A
#
# COMPACT_ATOMS: atom_id res chain seq x y z
N MET A 1 -56.78 31.61 45.45
CA MET A 1 -55.32 31.65 45.71
C MET A 1 -54.61 31.37 44.39
N LYS A 2 -54.22 32.39 43.63
CA LYS A 2 -52.95 33.16 43.65
C LYS A 2 -51.71 32.37 43.16
N LEU A 3 -51.32 32.69 41.91
CA LEU A 3 -49.98 32.77 41.26
C LEU A 3 -49.17 31.48 40.94
N PRO A 4 -48.16 31.51 40.01
CA PRO A 4 -48.10 32.18 38.69
C PRO A 4 -47.23 31.47 37.59
N LEU A 5 -47.12 32.16 36.44
CA LEU A 5 -46.17 32.06 35.33
C LEU A 5 -44.76 31.54 35.62
N LEU A 6 -44.26 30.61 34.79
CA LEU A 6 -42.84 30.49 34.42
C LEU A 6 -42.70 29.62 33.15
N ALA A 7 -43.03 30.22 32.00
CA ALA A 7 -42.73 29.65 30.69
C ALA A 7 -42.48 30.79 29.68
N CYS A 8 -41.49 31.65 29.96
CA CYS A 8 -41.07 32.67 29.01
C CYS A 8 -39.56 33.02 29.05
N SER A 9 -38.73 32.31 29.82
CA SER A 9 -37.31 32.68 30.01
C SER A 9 -36.29 31.73 29.37
N LEU A 10 -36.70 30.62 28.74
CA LEU A 10 -35.75 29.69 28.09
C LEU A 10 -35.62 29.87 26.57
N LEU A 11 -36.59 30.52 25.89
CA LEU A 11 -36.46 30.76 24.45
C LEU A 11 -35.59 31.98 24.12
N ALA A 12 -35.50 32.98 25.00
CA ALA A 12 -34.68 34.18 24.76
C ALA A 12 -33.17 33.92 24.90
N ALA A 13 -32.77 32.97 25.76
CA ALA A 13 -31.36 32.64 25.96
C ALA A 13 -30.76 31.82 24.81
N VAL A 14 -31.57 30.96 24.15
CA VAL A 14 -31.11 30.15 23.02
C VAL A 14 -30.97 30.98 21.74
N VAL A 15 -31.78 32.03 21.56
CA VAL A 15 -31.66 32.95 20.42
C VAL A 15 -30.51 33.95 20.61
N ALA A 16 -30.21 34.36 21.84
CA ALA A 16 -29.05 35.22 22.11
C ALA A 16 -27.70 34.48 21.96
N TRP A 17 -27.66 33.18 22.28
CA TRP A 17 -26.45 32.37 22.11
C TRP A 17 -26.19 32.00 20.63
N SER A 18 -27.26 31.84 19.83
CA SER A 18 -27.12 31.58 18.38
C SER A 18 -26.78 32.84 17.56
N GLN A 19 -27.03 34.04 18.07
CA GLN A 19 -26.64 35.29 17.40
C GLN A 19 -25.23 35.78 17.75
N LEU A 20 -24.68 35.39 18.91
CA LEU A 20 -23.32 35.75 19.33
C LEU A 20 -22.22 34.86 18.72
N HIS A 21 -22.55 33.78 18.01
CA HIS A 21 -21.58 32.92 17.30
C HIS A 21 -21.72 32.95 15.78
N ALA A 22 -22.72 33.66 15.25
CA ALA A 22 -22.86 33.90 13.81
C ALA A 22 -21.96 35.06 13.33
N ALA A 23 -21.66 36.03 14.21
CA ALA A 23 -20.83 37.19 13.86
C ALA A 23 -19.33 36.86 13.72
N ASP A 24 -18.87 35.71 14.23
CA ASP A 24 -17.47 35.26 14.16
C ASP A 24 -17.21 34.27 13.01
N ALA A 25 -18.27 33.68 12.43
CA ALA A 25 -18.14 32.83 11.24
C ALA A 25 -18.01 33.65 9.96
N ASP A 26 -18.61 34.86 9.93
CA ASP A 26 -18.56 35.77 8.79
C ASP A 26 -17.27 36.64 8.76
N SER A 27 -16.62 36.87 9.90
CA SER A 27 -15.28 37.48 9.96
C SER A 27 -14.21 36.48 9.48
N VAL A 28 -14.30 35.22 9.92
CA VAL A 28 -13.39 34.14 9.48
C VAL A 28 -13.61 33.77 8.01
N LYS A 29 -14.85 33.83 7.49
CA LYS A 29 -15.11 33.66 6.05
C LYS A 29 -14.65 34.83 5.18
N ARG A 30 -14.52 36.05 5.73
CA ARG A 30 -13.97 37.21 4.99
C ARG A 30 -12.44 37.25 5.00
N GLU A 31 -11.79 36.59 5.96
CA GLU A 31 -10.33 36.37 5.94
C GLU A 31 -9.88 35.16 5.10
N LEU A 32 -10.81 34.30 4.65
CA LEU A 32 -10.56 33.20 3.69
C LEU A 32 -10.90 33.57 2.24
N GLY A 33 -11.13 34.86 1.97
CA GLY A 33 -11.32 35.43 0.63
C GLY A 33 -10.12 36.25 0.16
N ALA A 34 -8.93 36.01 0.70
CA ALA A 34 -7.72 36.44 0.02
C ALA A 34 -7.63 35.62 -1.27
N ALA A 35 -7.60 36.29 -2.43
CA ALA A 35 -7.17 35.63 -3.65
C ALA A 35 -5.82 34.99 -3.32
N GLU A 36 -5.75 33.65 -3.46
CA GLU A 36 -4.48 32.93 -3.58
C GLU A 36 -3.61 33.73 -4.54
N PRO A 37 -2.35 34.03 -4.21
CA PRO A 37 -1.51 34.85 -5.08
C PRO A 37 -1.50 34.22 -6.48
N ASP A 38 -1.75 35.03 -7.52
CA ASP A 38 -1.55 34.63 -8.91
C ASP A 38 -0.15 33.98 -9.01
N GLY A 39 -0.08 32.73 -9.50
CA GLY A 39 1.18 31.98 -9.59
C GLY A 39 1.40 30.87 -8.55
N THR A 40 0.39 30.40 -7.81
CA THR A 40 0.55 29.20 -6.97
C THR A 40 0.71 27.94 -7.83
N LEU A 41 1.94 27.44 -7.91
CA LEU A 41 2.26 26.09 -8.38
C LEU A 41 2.15 25.11 -7.21
N ARG A 42 1.26 24.12 -7.32
CA ARG A 42 1.10 23.06 -6.31
C ARG A 42 1.23 21.69 -6.96
N LEU A 43 2.07 20.82 -6.40
CA LEU A 43 2.20 19.43 -6.84
C LEU A 43 1.14 18.56 -6.18
N THR A 44 0.53 17.67 -6.98
CA THR A 44 -0.24 16.51 -6.51
C THR A 44 0.56 15.22 -6.60
N THR A 45 1.54 15.14 -7.51
CA THR A 45 2.58 14.11 -7.53
C THR A 45 3.85 14.67 -8.17
N PRO A 46 5.07 14.31 -7.69
CA PRO A 46 5.31 13.47 -6.52
C PRO A 46 4.86 14.11 -5.20
N VAL A 47 4.66 13.28 -4.17
CA VAL A 47 4.53 13.70 -2.76
C VAL A 47 5.73 13.21 -1.96
N ASP A 48 5.92 13.73 -0.75
CA ASP A 48 7.08 13.36 0.09
C ASP A 48 7.09 11.86 0.43
N TYR A 49 8.27 11.24 0.32
CA TYR A 49 8.52 9.80 0.40
C TYR A 49 7.87 8.92 -0.67
N GLN A 50 7.32 9.50 -1.74
CA GLN A 50 6.78 8.72 -2.85
C GLN A 50 7.90 7.94 -3.54
N VAL A 51 7.68 6.62 -3.70
CA VAL A 51 8.53 5.76 -4.52
C VAL A 51 7.78 5.41 -5.80
N THR A 52 8.39 5.73 -6.93
CA THR A 52 7.95 5.35 -8.26
C THR A 52 8.73 4.12 -8.72
N GLN A 53 8.04 3.13 -9.29
CA GLN A 53 8.65 1.92 -9.80
C GLN A 53 9.61 2.23 -10.96
N ARG A 54 10.88 1.85 -10.82
CA ARG A 54 11.89 1.95 -11.88
C ARG A 54 11.64 0.91 -12.97
N GLU A 55 12.02 1.27 -14.20
CA GLU A 55 11.82 0.44 -15.41
C GLU A 55 13.05 -0.38 -15.75
N THR A 56 14.23 0.25 -15.62
CA THR A 56 15.55 -0.38 -15.76
C THR A 56 16.27 -0.43 -14.41
N ALA A 57 17.50 -0.93 -14.39
CA ALA A 57 18.33 -0.89 -13.18
C ALA A 57 18.60 0.53 -12.69
N ASP A 58 18.67 1.49 -13.60
CA ASP A 58 19.20 2.83 -13.36
C ASP A 58 18.22 3.97 -13.68
N HIS A 59 17.04 3.71 -14.25
CA HIS A 59 16.07 4.75 -14.63
C HIS A 59 14.61 4.31 -14.45
N GLY A 60 13.73 5.30 -14.38
CA GLY A 60 12.28 5.15 -14.41
C GLY A 60 11.59 6.46 -14.81
N ARG A 61 10.28 6.40 -15.02
CA ARG A 61 9.47 7.55 -15.44
C ARG A 61 8.73 8.15 -14.26
N LEU A 62 9.14 9.33 -13.83
CA LEU A 62 8.47 10.09 -12.78
C LEU A 62 7.32 10.90 -13.37
N VAL A 63 6.10 10.68 -12.89
CA VAL A 63 4.97 11.56 -13.18
C VAL A 63 5.08 12.80 -12.31
N ILE A 64 4.99 13.98 -12.93
CA ILE A 64 4.90 15.27 -12.27
C ILE A 64 3.55 15.86 -12.64
N ALA A 65 2.64 15.98 -11.68
CA ALA A 65 1.34 16.57 -11.90
C ALA A 65 0.95 17.49 -10.75
N GLY A 66 0.03 18.39 -11.03
CA GLY A 66 -0.37 19.40 -10.07
C GLY A 66 -1.36 20.40 -10.64
N GLU A 67 -1.45 21.53 -9.95
CA GLU A 67 -2.25 22.67 -10.35
C GLU A 67 -1.36 23.91 -10.45
N LEU A 68 -1.59 24.71 -11.50
CA LEU A 68 -0.94 25.99 -11.75
C LEU A 68 -2.01 27.01 -12.14
N ASN A 69 -2.18 28.02 -11.29
CA ASN A 69 -3.03 29.17 -11.62
C ASN A 69 -2.26 30.17 -12.50
N GLY A 70 -2.94 30.78 -13.47
CA GLY A 70 -2.36 31.80 -14.33
C GLY A 70 -1.52 31.26 -15.50
N ALA A 71 -1.64 29.96 -15.83
CA ALA A 71 -1.02 29.39 -17.02
C ALA A 71 -1.61 30.02 -18.31
N ASP A 72 -0.74 30.33 -19.25
CA ASP A 72 -1.05 30.90 -20.56
C ASP A 72 -0.39 30.08 -21.69
N ALA A 73 -0.58 30.51 -22.95
CA ALA A 73 -0.01 29.82 -24.10
C ALA A 73 1.52 29.88 -24.20
N ALA A 74 2.17 30.75 -23.44
CA ALA A 74 3.64 30.89 -23.39
C ALA A 74 4.25 30.16 -22.18
N THR A 75 3.42 29.54 -21.35
CA THR A 75 3.85 28.87 -20.13
C THR A 75 4.67 27.63 -20.45
N THR A 76 5.82 27.54 -19.81
CA THR A 76 6.74 26.39 -19.86
C THR A 76 7.01 25.92 -18.45
N MET A 77 7.28 24.62 -18.29
CA MET A 77 7.72 24.09 -17.01
C MET A 77 9.03 23.32 -17.16
N GLU A 78 9.82 23.38 -16.11
CA GLU A 78 11.08 22.66 -15.98
C GLU A 78 11.10 21.95 -14.63
N ALA A 79 11.82 20.84 -14.56
CA ALA A 79 12.09 20.14 -13.31
C ALA A 79 13.54 19.71 -13.20
N ARG A 80 13.98 19.48 -11.96
CA ARG A 80 15.27 18.84 -11.66
C ARG A 80 15.14 17.96 -10.43
N LEU A 81 15.98 16.93 -10.38
CA LEU A 81 16.08 15.99 -9.27
C LEU A 81 17.46 16.13 -8.64
N ILE A 82 17.52 16.69 -7.43
CA ILE A 82 18.76 16.96 -6.70
C ILE A 82 19.00 15.79 -5.74
N GLY A 83 20.03 14.99 -6.01
CA GLY A 83 20.43 13.85 -5.18
C GLY A 83 21.71 14.17 -4.40
N GLU A 84 22.70 13.27 -4.46
CA GLU A 84 24.03 13.51 -3.86
C GLU A 84 24.85 14.59 -4.58
N LYS A 85 24.49 14.91 -5.83
CA LYS A 85 25.12 15.99 -6.60
C LYS A 85 24.22 17.22 -6.53
N ASP A 86 24.78 18.33 -6.04
CA ASP A 86 24.03 19.58 -5.85
C ASP A 86 23.85 20.40 -7.14
N ASP A 87 24.70 20.20 -8.15
CA ASP A 87 24.66 20.93 -9.42
C ASP A 87 23.97 20.09 -10.51
N VAL A 88 22.64 20.08 -10.49
CA VAL A 88 21.79 19.42 -11.49
C VAL A 88 21.07 20.47 -12.32
N ALA A 89 21.25 20.38 -13.64
CA ALA A 89 20.62 21.27 -14.60
C ALA A 89 19.10 21.06 -14.66
N TRP A 90 18.37 22.15 -14.94
CA TRP A 90 16.94 22.11 -15.22
C TRP A 90 16.66 21.34 -16.53
N SER A 91 15.64 20.49 -16.50
CA SER A 91 15.14 19.76 -17.65
C SER A 91 13.76 20.28 -18.03
N LYS A 92 13.60 20.69 -19.29
CA LYS A 92 12.30 21.13 -19.80
C LYS A 92 11.32 19.96 -19.84
N LEU A 93 10.11 20.20 -19.33
CA LEU A 93 9.02 19.22 -19.33
C LEU A 93 8.14 19.37 -20.57
N ASP A 94 7.71 18.23 -21.11
CA ASP A 94 6.59 18.18 -22.06
C ASP A 94 5.28 18.11 -21.28
N VAL A 95 4.62 19.25 -21.11
CA VAL A 95 3.49 19.42 -20.19
C VAL A 95 2.17 19.41 -20.95
N SER A 96 1.23 18.60 -20.48
CA SER A 96 -0.18 18.68 -20.86
C SER A 96 -0.96 19.47 -19.82
N PHE A 97 -1.74 20.46 -20.27
CA PHE A 97 -2.64 21.25 -19.41
C PHE A 97 -4.11 20.88 -19.66
N ASP A 98 -4.88 20.82 -18.58
CA ASP A 98 -6.34 20.71 -18.57
C ASP A 98 -6.92 21.71 -17.56
N GLY A 99 -7.24 22.92 -18.04
CA GLY A 99 -7.55 24.06 -17.18
C GLY A 99 -6.36 24.38 -16.25
N PRO A 100 -6.56 24.46 -14.93
CA PRO A 100 -5.46 24.71 -13.99
C PRO A 100 -4.58 23.46 -13.75
N LYS A 101 -5.02 22.27 -14.17
CA LYS A 101 -4.28 21.03 -13.93
C LYS A 101 -3.21 20.86 -14.99
N PHE A 102 -2.08 20.30 -14.57
CA PHE A 102 -1.02 19.92 -15.48
C PHE A 102 -0.49 18.52 -15.18
N SER A 103 0.08 17.87 -16.18
CA SER A 103 0.81 16.62 -16.04
C SER A 103 1.96 16.56 -17.04
N ALA A 104 3.09 16.02 -16.60
CA ALA A 104 4.27 15.76 -17.40
C ALA A 104 4.96 14.48 -16.91
N ILE A 105 5.82 13.93 -17.75
CA ILE A 105 6.69 12.80 -17.40
C ILE A 105 8.13 13.27 -17.48
N LEU A 106 8.89 13.00 -16.42
CA LEU A 106 10.32 13.19 -16.35
C LEU A 106 11.02 11.82 -16.37
N ASP A 107 11.93 11.61 -17.32
CA ASP A 107 12.88 10.50 -17.25
C ASP A 107 13.87 10.78 -16.10
N ALA A 108 13.94 9.85 -15.15
CA ALA A 108 14.55 10.10 -13.86
C ALA A 108 15.51 8.95 -13.47
N PRO A 109 16.72 9.26 -13.00
CA PRO A 109 17.65 8.24 -12.55
C PRO A 109 17.13 7.57 -11.27
N ALA A 110 17.34 6.26 -11.18
CA ALA A 110 17.27 5.51 -9.95
C ALA A 110 18.49 5.78 -9.08
N GLY A 111 18.30 5.82 -7.76
CA GLY A 111 19.33 6.20 -6.81
C GLY A 111 18.74 6.31 -5.41
N GLY A 112 19.32 7.16 -4.56
CA GLY A 112 18.76 7.49 -3.25
C GLY A 112 17.47 8.32 -3.31
N TRP A 113 17.22 9.09 -2.25
CA TRP A 113 16.18 10.12 -2.30
C TRP A 113 16.67 11.32 -3.10
N PHE A 114 15.77 11.90 -3.89
CA PHE A 114 15.98 13.15 -4.59
C PHE A 114 15.05 14.22 -4.03
N ARG A 115 15.56 15.44 -3.88
CA ARG A 115 14.72 16.63 -3.79
C ARG A 115 14.28 17.00 -5.20
N ALA A 116 12.98 16.89 -5.47
CA ALA A 116 12.39 17.31 -6.73
C ALA A 116 12.03 18.79 -6.66
N GLU A 117 12.48 19.57 -7.63
CA GLU A 117 12.06 20.95 -7.82
C GLU A 117 11.39 21.10 -9.17
N VAL A 118 10.29 21.87 -9.21
CA VAL A 118 9.51 22.16 -10.40
C VAL A 118 9.30 23.66 -10.47
N ARG A 119 9.51 24.25 -11.66
CA ARG A 119 9.32 25.67 -11.93
C ARG A 119 8.44 25.86 -13.15
N ALA A 120 7.48 26.76 -13.06
CA ALA A 120 6.69 27.25 -14.18
C ALA A 120 7.07 28.70 -14.51
N SER A 121 7.22 29.01 -15.79
CA SER A 121 7.57 30.35 -16.28
C SER A 121 6.77 30.72 -17.54
N SER A 122 6.40 31.99 -17.68
CA SER A 122 5.91 32.58 -18.92
C SER A 122 6.93 33.61 -19.41
N GLY A 123 7.65 33.29 -20.49
CA GLY A 123 8.83 34.05 -20.92
C GLY A 123 9.90 34.09 -19.82
N ASP A 124 10.37 35.29 -19.47
CA ASP A 124 11.36 35.51 -18.41
C ASP A 124 10.75 35.62 -17.00
N HIS A 125 9.41 35.55 -16.89
CA HIS A 125 8.70 35.68 -15.62
C HIS A 125 8.38 34.31 -15.02
N VAL A 126 8.90 34.05 -13.81
CA VAL A 126 8.56 32.85 -13.03
C VAL A 126 7.14 33.01 -12.50
N LEU A 127 6.26 32.08 -12.92
CA LEU A 127 4.89 32.01 -12.45
C LEU A 127 4.83 31.35 -11.05
N GLY A 128 5.59 30.27 -10.83
CA GLY A 128 5.61 29.59 -9.54
C GLY A 128 6.66 28.48 -9.47
N GLU A 129 7.01 28.11 -8.24
CA GLU A 129 7.96 27.04 -7.92
C GLU A 129 7.39 26.14 -6.84
N ALA A 130 7.69 24.84 -6.91
CA ALA A 130 7.31 23.85 -5.91
C ALA A 130 8.45 22.86 -5.71
N SER A 131 8.59 22.33 -4.49
CA SER A 131 9.58 21.30 -4.20
C SER A 131 9.02 20.19 -3.31
N VAL A 132 9.60 18.99 -3.45
CA VAL A 132 9.34 17.81 -2.62
C VAL A 132 10.68 17.24 -2.19
N GLU A 133 10.87 17.03 -0.88
CA GLU A 133 12.18 16.72 -0.32
C GLU A 133 12.64 15.28 -0.59
N HIS A 134 11.73 14.30 -0.54
CA HIS A 134 12.06 12.90 -0.77
C HIS A 134 11.21 12.31 -1.90
N VAL A 135 11.81 12.16 -3.08
CA VAL A 135 11.24 11.46 -4.23
C VAL A 135 12.17 10.33 -4.62
N GLY A 136 11.63 9.11 -4.75
CA GLY A 136 12.41 7.91 -5.05
C GLY A 136 12.03 7.29 -6.38
N ILE A 137 13.02 6.92 -7.17
CA ILE A 137 12.87 6.01 -8.31
C ILE A 137 13.48 4.67 -7.88
N GLY A 138 12.63 3.70 -7.58
CA GLY A 138 13.01 2.50 -6.84
C GLY A 138 12.10 1.31 -7.10
N GLU A 139 11.91 0.44 -6.11
CA GLU A 139 11.04 -0.73 -6.24
C GLU A 139 9.80 -0.57 -5.39
N VAL A 140 8.62 -0.89 -5.95
CA VAL A 140 7.36 -0.87 -5.23
C VAL A 140 6.81 -2.29 -5.13
N PHE A 141 6.43 -2.74 -3.94
CA PHE A 141 5.83 -4.05 -3.71
C PHE A 141 4.47 -3.91 -3.04
N VAL A 142 3.50 -4.66 -3.52
CA VAL A 142 2.18 -4.77 -2.89
C VAL A 142 2.22 -5.96 -1.94
N VAL A 143 1.77 -5.80 -0.70
CA VAL A 143 1.83 -6.87 0.31
C VAL A 143 0.43 -7.24 0.77
N ALA A 144 0.02 -8.49 0.54
CA ALA A 144 -1.33 -8.96 0.84
C ALA A 144 -1.32 -10.30 1.59
N GLY A 145 -2.50 -10.72 2.03
CA GLY A 145 -2.71 -11.92 2.83
C GLY A 145 -3.24 -11.62 4.22
N GLN A 146 -2.81 -12.37 5.24
CA GLN A 146 -3.41 -12.31 6.57
C GLN A 146 -2.52 -11.68 7.66
N SER A 147 -2.72 -12.05 8.92
CA SER A 147 -2.17 -11.36 10.09
C SER A 147 -0.64 -11.20 10.05
N ASN A 148 0.08 -12.22 9.57
CA ASN A 148 1.54 -12.22 9.44
C ASN A 148 2.09 -11.29 8.33
N SER A 149 1.23 -10.76 7.46
CA SER A 149 1.53 -9.63 6.56
C SER A 149 0.81 -8.33 6.94
N ALA A 150 0.16 -8.28 8.12
CA ALA A 150 -0.79 -7.24 8.47
C ALA A 150 -0.59 -6.63 9.87
N ASN A 151 0.64 -6.33 10.30
CA ASN A 151 0.94 -5.70 11.60
C ASN A 151 0.49 -6.50 12.84
N HIS A 152 0.69 -7.83 12.89
CA HIS A 152 0.35 -8.63 14.08
C HIS A 152 1.56 -9.19 14.83
N GLY A 153 2.79 -8.84 14.42
CA GLY A 153 3.98 -9.25 15.16
C GLY A 153 4.13 -8.49 16.49
N GLU A 154 4.86 -9.06 17.43
CA GLU A 154 4.95 -8.53 18.81
C GLU A 154 5.67 -7.19 18.91
N GLU A 155 6.78 -7.03 18.17
CA GLU A 155 7.65 -5.87 18.25
C GLU A 155 7.53 -5.04 16.97
N LYS A 156 7.18 -3.75 17.12
CA LYS A 156 7.22 -2.79 16.01
C LYS A 156 8.66 -2.63 15.52
N GLN A 157 8.85 -2.78 14.21
CA GLN A 157 10.12 -2.57 13.54
C GLN A 157 10.16 -1.14 12.96
N MET A 158 11.38 -0.65 12.73
CA MET A 158 11.64 0.65 12.11
C MET A 158 12.67 0.46 11.00
N THR A 159 12.58 1.27 9.95
CA THR A 159 13.62 1.28 8.91
C THR A 159 14.91 1.86 9.48
N GLN A 160 16.02 1.19 9.20
CA GLN A 160 17.37 1.63 9.57
C GLN A 160 18.03 2.44 8.47
N THR A 161 17.64 2.23 7.21
CA THR A 161 18.22 2.94 6.07
C THR A 161 17.59 4.31 5.82
N GLY A 162 16.38 4.56 6.36
CA GLY A 162 15.60 5.75 6.06
C GLY A 162 15.11 5.81 4.60
N ARG A 163 15.22 4.71 3.84
CA ARG A 163 14.88 4.62 2.41
C ARG A 163 13.75 3.64 2.13
N VAL A 164 12.99 3.29 3.16
CA VAL A 164 11.82 2.41 3.05
C VAL A 164 10.57 3.20 3.37
N ALA A 165 9.62 3.21 2.44
CA ALA A 165 8.37 3.95 2.55
C ALA A 165 7.16 3.03 2.36
N SER A 166 6.03 3.44 2.93
CA SER A 166 4.75 2.75 2.81
C SER A 166 3.66 3.72 2.37
N CYS A 167 2.75 3.21 1.54
CA CYS A 167 1.71 3.97 0.89
C CYS A 167 0.31 3.50 1.32
N LEU A 168 -0.58 4.46 1.59
CA LEU A 168 -2.02 4.25 1.66
C LEU A 168 -2.75 5.35 0.88
N GLY A 169 -3.31 4.97 -0.27
CA GLY A 169 -3.91 5.93 -1.19
C GLY A 169 -2.85 6.86 -1.76
N GLU A 170 -2.97 8.15 -1.54
CA GLU A 170 -1.98 9.16 -1.96
C GLU A 170 -0.97 9.52 -0.86
N HIS A 171 -1.10 8.92 0.32
CA HIS A 171 -0.24 9.23 1.47
C HIS A 171 0.93 8.27 1.56
N TRP A 172 2.14 8.83 1.46
CA TRP A 172 3.41 8.13 1.67
C TRP A 172 4.04 8.56 3.00
N GLN A 173 4.67 7.61 3.67
CA GLN A 173 5.44 7.85 4.89
C GLN A 173 6.57 6.84 4.98
N LEU A 174 7.60 7.14 5.78
CA LEU A 174 8.56 6.10 6.17
C LEU A 174 7.82 4.89 6.72
N ALA A 175 8.27 3.71 6.31
CA ALA A 175 7.67 2.43 6.65
C ALA A 175 8.00 2.02 8.10
N ASN A 176 7.85 2.90 9.09
CA ASN A 176 7.94 2.52 10.50
C ASN A 176 6.61 1.90 10.94
N ASP A 177 6.67 0.81 11.71
CA ASP A 177 5.46 0.13 12.13
C ASP A 177 4.59 0.98 13.08
N PRO A 178 3.25 0.87 13.01
CA PRO A 178 2.51 -0.03 12.15
C PRO A 178 2.37 0.48 10.71
N GLN A 179 2.39 -0.43 9.74
CA GLN A 179 2.22 -0.10 8.34
C GLN A 179 0.80 0.41 8.05
N PRO A 180 0.64 1.52 7.31
CA PRO A 180 -0.67 2.05 6.98
C PRO A 180 -1.43 1.07 6.08
N GLY A 181 -2.75 0.98 6.24
CA GLY A 181 -3.61 0.12 5.40
C GLY A 181 -3.70 -1.35 5.82
N ALA A 182 -2.76 -1.86 6.61
CA ALA A 182 -2.84 -3.18 7.24
C ALA A 182 -3.74 -3.18 8.48
N SER A 183 -4.42 -4.30 8.72
CA SER A 183 -5.48 -4.39 9.75
C SER A 183 -5.02 -4.40 11.22
N GLY A 184 -3.78 -4.79 11.51
CA GLY A 184 -3.22 -4.83 12.87
C GLY A 184 -2.53 -3.52 13.29
N LYS A 185 -2.00 -3.50 14.52
CA LYS A 185 -1.30 -2.33 15.11
C LYS A 185 0.09 -2.65 15.68
N GLY A 186 0.53 -3.89 15.57
CA GLY A 186 1.84 -4.39 15.99
C GLY A 186 2.90 -4.25 14.92
N GLY A 187 3.90 -5.13 14.95
CA GLY A 187 5.02 -5.14 14.02
C GLY A 187 4.77 -5.90 12.71
N SER A 188 5.59 -5.60 11.72
CA SER A 188 5.62 -6.25 10.41
C SER A 188 7.06 -6.56 9.97
N PHE A 189 7.19 -7.41 8.96
CA PHE A 189 8.49 -7.72 8.36
C PHE A 189 8.93 -6.65 7.35
N LEU A 190 8.07 -5.69 7.00
CA LEU A 190 8.30 -4.77 5.90
C LEU A 190 9.51 -3.85 6.12
N PRO A 191 9.73 -3.27 7.31
CA PRO A 191 10.89 -2.39 7.52
C PRO A 191 12.22 -3.13 7.30
N PRO A 192 12.52 -4.26 7.98
CA PRO A 192 13.78 -4.98 7.76
C PRO A 192 13.87 -5.63 6.36
N PHE A 193 12.75 -6.00 5.74
CA PHE A 193 12.77 -6.50 4.36
C PHE A 193 13.15 -5.39 3.38
N GLY A 194 12.53 -4.22 3.52
CA GLY A 194 12.86 -3.04 2.74
C GLY A 194 14.32 -2.65 2.92
N ASP A 195 14.83 -2.62 4.16
CA ASP A 195 16.24 -2.28 4.42
C ASP A 195 17.20 -3.25 3.72
N ALA A 196 16.96 -4.56 3.79
CA ALA A 196 17.78 -5.55 3.10
C ALA A 196 17.77 -5.37 1.57
N MET A 197 16.63 -4.98 0.99
CA MET A 197 16.51 -4.68 -0.43
C MET A 197 17.20 -3.34 -0.79
N VAL A 198 17.09 -2.31 0.05
CA VAL A 198 17.83 -1.04 -0.10
C VAL A 198 19.34 -1.29 -0.09
N GLU A 199 19.85 -2.08 0.85
CA GLU A 199 21.28 -2.40 0.96
C GLU A 199 21.80 -3.11 -0.29
N LYS A 200 20.98 -3.98 -0.88
CA LYS A 200 21.36 -4.75 -2.07
C LYS A 200 21.24 -3.96 -3.37
N PHE A 201 20.21 -3.15 -3.52
CA PHE A 201 19.88 -2.50 -4.80
C PHE A 201 20.18 -1.00 -4.85
N GLY A 202 20.50 -0.38 -3.72
CA GLY A 202 20.88 1.03 -3.62
C GLY A 202 19.74 2.03 -3.85
N VAL A 203 18.50 1.56 -3.97
CA VAL A 203 17.31 2.38 -4.29
C VAL A 203 16.25 2.32 -3.18
N PRO A 204 15.41 3.35 -3.02
CA PRO A 204 14.26 3.31 -2.14
C PRO A 204 13.31 2.15 -2.43
N ILE A 205 12.68 1.65 -1.37
CA ILE A 205 11.69 0.57 -1.43
C ILE A 205 10.36 1.10 -0.93
N GLY A 206 9.34 1.02 -1.78
CA GLY A 206 7.96 1.36 -1.47
C GLY A 206 7.12 0.12 -1.19
N PHE A 207 6.26 0.19 -0.18
CA PHE A 207 5.28 -0.86 0.11
C PHE A 207 3.85 -0.34 -0.02
N VAL A 208 2.96 -1.19 -0.53
CA VAL A 208 1.51 -0.98 -0.52
C VAL A 208 0.88 -2.07 0.34
N PRO A 209 0.67 -1.83 1.66
CA PRO A 209 0.16 -2.84 2.56
C PRO A 209 -1.36 -3.02 2.43
N CYS A 210 -1.77 -4.27 2.20
CA CYS A 210 -3.15 -4.69 1.97
C CYS A 210 -3.61 -5.77 2.97
N GLY A 211 -2.73 -6.28 3.82
CA GLY A 211 -2.99 -7.45 4.65
C GLY A 211 -4.17 -7.31 5.65
N ILE A 212 -4.94 -8.39 5.80
CA ILE A 212 -6.16 -8.44 6.62
C ILE A 212 -6.14 -9.66 7.55
N GLY A 213 -6.04 -9.42 8.86
CA GLY A 213 -5.94 -10.47 9.88
C GLY A 213 -7.10 -11.46 9.88
N ALA A 214 -6.76 -12.71 10.19
CA ALA A 214 -7.68 -13.86 10.28
C ALA A 214 -8.48 -14.18 9.00
N THR A 215 -8.06 -13.65 7.85
CA THR A 215 -8.77 -13.91 6.59
C THR A 215 -8.38 -15.25 5.96
N SER A 216 -9.41 -15.97 5.50
CA SER A 216 -9.27 -17.09 4.57
C SER A 216 -9.17 -16.59 3.13
N VAL A 217 -8.55 -17.35 2.23
CA VAL A 217 -8.53 -17.07 0.78
C VAL A 217 -9.95 -16.85 0.22
N ARG A 218 -10.98 -17.48 0.80
CA ARG A 218 -12.38 -17.31 0.42
C ARG A 218 -12.90 -15.88 0.59
N GLU A 219 -12.40 -15.14 1.58
CA GLU A 219 -12.75 -13.73 1.78
C GLU A 219 -12.09 -12.79 0.77
N TRP A 220 -11.06 -13.27 0.08
CA TRP A 220 -10.33 -12.55 -0.97
C TRP A 220 -10.90 -12.80 -2.36
N LEU A 221 -11.88 -13.69 -2.52
CA LEU A 221 -12.50 -13.93 -3.81
C LEU A 221 -13.32 -12.71 -4.28
N PRO A 222 -13.47 -12.50 -5.60
CA PRO A 222 -14.35 -11.46 -6.16
C PRO A 222 -15.80 -11.58 -5.66
N ASN A 223 -16.54 -10.46 -5.73
CA ASN A 223 -17.94 -10.41 -5.31
C ASN A 223 -18.79 -11.47 -6.03
N GLY A 224 -19.56 -12.23 -5.27
CA GLY A 224 -20.46 -13.27 -5.78
C GLY A 224 -19.78 -14.62 -6.08
N ALA A 225 -18.47 -14.76 -5.86
CA ALA A 225 -17.81 -16.06 -5.96
C ALA A 225 -18.34 -17.02 -4.89
N VAL A 226 -18.78 -18.21 -5.31
CA VAL A 226 -19.46 -19.19 -4.45
C VAL A 226 -18.50 -20.30 -4.01
N PHE A 227 -18.61 -20.72 -2.76
CA PHE A 227 -17.81 -21.79 -2.16
C PHE A 227 -18.63 -22.59 -1.12
N PRO A 228 -18.27 -23.85 -0.85
CA PRO A 228 -19.15 -24.77 -0.12
C PRO A 228 -19.18 -24.56 1.40
N ASN A 229 -18.14 -23.95 1.99
CA ASN A 229 -17.88 -23.97 3.44
C ASN A 229 -17.51 -22.59 4.00
N PRO A 230 -17.94 -22.24 5.24
CA PRO A 230 -17.64 -20.95 5.84
C PRO A 230 -16.14 -20.76 6.09
N PRO A 231 -15.61 -19.53 5.99
CA PRO A 231 -14.23 -19.22 6.37
C PRO A 231 -14.04 -19.15 7.89
N THR A 232 -12.80 -18.96 8.33
CA THR A 232 -12.46 -18.76 9.75
C THR A 232 -13.26 -17.61 10.39
N ILE A 233 -13.45 -16.52 9.66
CA ILE A 233 -14.35 -15.43 10.04
C ILE A 233 -15.34 -15.17 8.91
N GLU A 234 -16.59 -14.84 9.24
CA GLU A 234 -17.66 -14.71 8.25
C GLU A 234 -17.93 -13.26 7.83
N ARG A 235 -17.07 -12.31 8.26
CA ARG A 235 -17.33 -10.87 8.12
C ARG A 235 -17.54 -10.44 6.67
N ARG A 236 -16.75 -10.96 5.74
CA ARG A 236 -16.71 -10.57 4.32
C ARG A 236 -17.41 -11.56 3.39
N VAL A 237 -18.21 -12.45 3.96
CA VAL A 237 -18.95 -13.46 3.22
C VAL A 237 -20.39 -13.47 3.70
N GLN A 238 -21.26 -14.12 2.94
CA GLN A 238 -22.63 -14.35 3.36
C GLN A 238 -23.08 -15.75 2.97
N GLN A 239 -23.99 -16.31 3.76
CA GLN A 239 -24.61 -17.59 3.44
C GLN A 239 -25.76 -17.37 2.46
N ARG A 240 -25.82 -18.22 1.45
CA ARG A 240 -26.86 -18.24 0.42
C ARG A 240 -28.05 -19.12 0.86
N PRO A 241 -29.24 -18.94 0.27
CA PRO A 241 -30.41 -19.76 0.58
C PRO A 241 -30.24 -21.27 0.31
N ASP A 242 -29.34 -21.63 -0.60
CA ASP A 242 -28.98 -23.02 -0.92
C ASP A 242 -27.98 -23.65 0.06
N GLY A 243 -27.60 -22.91 1.12
CA GLY A 243 -26.66 -23.35 2.14
C GLY A 243 -25.19 -23.13 1.80
N GLN A 244 -24.86 -22.78 0.55
CA GLN A 244 -23.51 -22.40 0.15
C GLN A 244 -23.14 -21.02 0.69
N TRP A 245 -21.89 -20.64 0.52
CA TRP A 245 -21.37 -19.33 0.91
C TRP A 245 -20.92 -18.56 -0.31
N GLU A 246 -20.94 -17.24 -0.22
CA GLU A 246 -20.40 -16.36 -1.25
C GLU A 246 -19.57 -15.22 -0.66
N SER A 247 -18.57 -14.80 -1.42
CA SER A 247 -17.77 -13.62 -1.10
C SER A 247 -18.56 -12.35 -1.37
N LYS A 248 -18.48 -11.38 -0.46
CA LYS A 248 -18.97 -10.01 -0.68
C LYS A 248 -18.02 -9.18 -1.55
N GLY A 249 -16.84 -9.72 -1.88
CA GLY A 249 -15.82 -9.05 -2.70
C GLY A 249 -15.10 -7.88 -2.01
N GLU A 250 -15.35 -7.62 -0.73
CA GLU A 250 -14.83 -6.44 -0.03
C GLU A 250 -13.30 -6.40 0.05
N ALA A 251 -12.65 -7.53 0.38
CA ALA A 251 -11.18 -7.58 0.45
C ALA A 251 -10.56 -7.48 -0.95
N PHE A 252 -11.17 -8.16 -1.93
CA PHE A 252 -10.74 -8.11 -3.32
C PHE A 252 -10.83 -6.69 -3.88
N ALA A 253 -11.97 -6.02 -3.73
CA ALA A 253 -12.16 -4.65 -4.20
C ALA A 253 -11.15 -3.70 -3.55
N ALA A 254 -10.99 -3.75 -2.23
CA ALA A 254 -10.02 -2.92 -1.52
C ALA A 254 -8.56 -3.22 -1.90
N PHE A 255 -8.27 -4.42 -2.40
CA PHE A 255 -6.96 -4.79 -2.93
C PHE A 255 -6.74 -4.23 -4.33
N ILE A 256 -7.74 -4.30 -5.21
CA ILE A 256 -7.71 -3.64 -6.52
C ILE A 256 -7.61 -2.13 -6.39
N ASP A 257 -8.37 -1.51 -5.50
CA ASP A 257 -8.35 -0.06 -5.27
C ASP A 257 -6.97 0.45 -4.82
N ARG A 258 -6.19 -0.38 -4.12
CA ARG A 258 -4.82 -0.05 -3.71
C ARG A 258 -3.80 -0.22 -4.84
N MET A 259 -4.05 -1.09 -5.81
CA MET A 259 -3.13 -1.34 -6.93
C MET A 259 -3.40 -0.46 -8.14
N SER A 260 -4.68 -0.17 -8.43
CA SER A 260 -5.11 0.55 -9.64
C SER A 260 -4.42 1.91 -9.84
N PRO A 261 -4.21 2.76 -8.80
CA PRO A 261 -3.57 4.07 -8.99
C PRO A 261 -2.14 4.02 -9.54
N PHE A 262 -1.43 2.90 -9.35
CA PHE A 262 -0.07 2.72 -9.88
C PHE A 262 -0.07 2.46 -11.39
N GLY A 263 -1.20 2.01 -11.96
CA GLY A 263 -1.30 1.62 -13.36
C GLY A 263 -0.47 0.38 -13.73
N PRO A 264 -0.47 0.01 -15.01
CA PRO A 264 0.34 -1.11 -15.51
C PRO A 264 1.81 -0.92 -15.22
N HIS A 265 2.45 -1.95 -14.66
CA HIS A 265 3.88 -1.96 -14.29
C HIS A 265 4.29 -0.94 -13.22
N GLY A 266 3.36 -0.26 -12.54
CA GLY A 266 3.67 0.71 -11.49
C GLY A 266 4.09 0.11 -10.14
N PHE A 267 4.15 -1.22 -10.05
CA PHE A 267 4.78 -1.96 -8.95
C PHE A 267 5.45 -3.22 -9.50
N ARG A 268 6.44 -3.74 -8.77
CA ARG A 268 7.26 -4.87 -9.20
C ARG A 268 6.56 -6.21 -9.05
N ALA A 269 5.96 -6.46 -7.88
CA ALA A 269 5.28 -7.72 -7.59
C ALA A 269 4.31 -7.59 -6.39
N VAL A 270 3.36 -8.53 -6.32
CA VAL A 270 2.57 -8.79 -5.12
C VAL A 270 3.29 -9.84 -4.26
N LEU A 271 3.39 -9.60 -2.95
CA LEU A 271 3.90 -10.54 -1.95
C LEU A 271 2.71 -11.06 -1.13
N TRP A 272 2.33 -12.32 -1.38
CA TRP A 272 1.18 -12.96 -0.74
C TRP A 272 1.62 -13.87 0.42
N HIS A 273 1.10 -13.59 1.61
CA HIS A 273 1.33 -14.40 2.82
C HIS A 273 0.01 -14.74 3.51
N GLN A 274 -0.59 -15.86 3.13
CA GLN A 274 -1.83 -16.35 3.73
C GLN A 274 -1.96 -17.86 3.59
N GLY A 275 -2.53 -18.50 4.60
CA GLY A 275 -2.93 -19.91 4.53
C GLY A 275 -3.30 -20.50 5.89
N GLU A 276 -2.86 -19.87 6.99
CA GLU A 276 -3.16 -20.36 8.34
C GLU A 276 -4.67 -20.39 8.60
N SER A 277 -5.45 -19.42 8.12
CA SER A 277 -6.92 -19.44 8.29
C SER A 277 -7.67 -20.43 7.40
N ASP A 278 -6.96 -21.20 6.57
CA ASP A 278 -7.50 -22.28 5.74
C ASP A 278 -6.97 -23.66 6.14
N ALA A 279 -5.81 -23.71 6.81
CA ALA A 279 -5.23 -24.91 7.37
C ALA A 279 -5.85 -25.29 8.73
N ASN A 280 -6.00 -26.60 8.97
CA ASN A 280 -6.16 -27.27 10.28
C ASN A 280 -7.05 -26.56 11.31
N GLN A 281 -8.16 -25.95 10.87
CA GLN A 281 -9.07 -25.26 11.76
C GLN A 281 -9.72 -26.25 12.74
N ARG A 282 -9.81 -25.84 14.02
CA ARG A 282 -10.45 -26.65 15.08
C ARG A 282 -11.87 -27.06 14.70
N ASP A 283 -12.61 -26.15 14.07
CA ASP A 283 -13.85 -26.47 13.37
C ASP A 283 -13.48 -26.99 11.97
N LEU A 284 -13.57 -28.31 11.79
CA LEU A 284 -13.21 -28.95 10.52
C LEU A 284 -14.03 -28.45 9.34
N THR A 285 -15.23 -27.90 9.57
CA THR A 285 -16.04 -27.31 8.49
C THR A 285 -15.41 -26.03 7.93
N ARG A 286 -14.49 -25.39 8.67
CA ARG A 286 -13.76 -24.19 8.25
C ARG A 286 -12.40 -24.50 7.62
N THR A 287 -11.88 -25.72 7.77
CA THR A 287 -10.66 -26.16 7.09
C THR A 287 -10.93 -26.29 5.59
N LEU A 288 -10.06 -25.72 4.76
CA LEU A 288 -10.22 -25.75 3.31
C LEU A 288 -9.36 -26.87 2.71
N PRO A 289 -9.92 -27.75 1.87
CA PRO A 289 -9.11 -28.69 1.08
C PRO A 289 -8.12 -27.97 0.19
N GLY A 290 -6.89 -28.48 0.07
CA GLY A 290 -5.80 -27.88 -0.70
C GLY A 290 -6.17 -27.62 -2.16
N LYS A 291 -6.93 -28.52 -2.78
CA LYS A 291 -7.46 -28.30 -4.15
C LYS A 291 -8.29 -27.02 -4.25
N LEU A 292 -9.21 -26.78 -3.31
CA LEU A 292 -10.04 -25.57 -3.31
C LEU A 292 -9.22 -24.33 -2.95
N TYR A 293 -8.27 -24.45 -2.02
CA TYR A 293 -7.33 -23.36 -1.71
C TYR A 293 -6.60 -22.89 -2.97
N ARG A 294 -6.03 -23.85 -3.72
CA ARG A 294 -5.34 -23.57 -4.98
C ARG A 294 -6.27 -22.86 -5.96
N GLU A 295 -7.43 -23.44 -6.25
CA GLU A 295 -8.39 -22.88 -7.22
C GLU A 295 -8.80 -21.45 -6.86
N TYR A 296 -9.03 -21.17 -5.58
CA TYR A 296 -9.40 -19.84 -5.11
C TYR A 296 -8.24 -18.84 -5.17
N LEU A 297 -7.02 -19.24 -4.80
CA LEU A 297 -5.88 -18.35 -4.90
C LEU A 297 -5.52 -18.06 -6.37
N GLU A 298 -5.59 -19.06 -7.24
CA GLU A 298 -5.44 -18.89 -8.69
C GLU A 298 -6.48 -17.89 -9.24
N GLN A 299 -7.76 -18.03 -8.84
CA GLN A 299 -8.79 -17.06 -9.20
C GLN A 299 -8.48 -15.65 -8.70
N VAL A 300 -8.04 -15.47 -7.44
CA VAL A 300 -7.66 -14.14 -6.93
C VAL A 300 -6.53 -13.52 -7.76
N ILE A 301 -5.51 -14.31 -8.11
CA ILE A 301 -4.38 -13.87 -8.92
C ILE A 301 -4.85 -13.45 -10.32
N GLU A 302 -5.60 -14.32 -11.02
CA GLU A 302 -6.02 -14.05 -12.39
C GLU A 302 -7.04 -12.91 -12.49
N ASP A 303 -8.03 -12.88 -11.61
CA ASP A 303 -9.03 -11.81 -11.57
C ASP A 303 -8.37 -10.47 -11.26
N SER A 304 -7.39 -10.45 -10.35
CA SER A 304 -6.68 -9.20 -10.04
C SER A 304 -5.88 -8.70 -11.23
N ARG A 305 -5.13 -9.57 -11.93
CA ARG A 305 -4.42 -9.25 -13.17
C ARG A 305 -5.36 -8.68 -14.25
N ARG A 306 -6.55 -9.28 -14.41
CA ARG A 306 -7.56 -8.78 -15.35
C ARG A 306 -8.07 -7.39 -14.96
N GLN A 307 -8.34 -7.15 -13.68
CA GLN A 307 -8.87 -5.85 -13.24
C GLN A 307 -7.83 -4.72 -13.29
N ILE A 308 -6.57 -5.00 -12.94
CA ILE A 308 -5.49 -3.99 -13.04
C ILE A 308 -4.94 -3.85 -14.47
N GLY A 309 -5.34 -4.73 -15.40
CA GLY A 309 -5.03 -4.63 -16.82
C GLY A 309 -3.64 -5.10 -17.23
N TRP A 310 -2.91 -5.81 -16.37
CA TRP A 310 -1.58 -6.35 -16.69
C TRP A 310 -1.25 -7.61 -15.88
N PRO A 311 -0.37 -8.51 -16.40
CA PRO A 311 -0.03 -9.76 -15.73
C PRO A 311 1.00 -9.55 -14.60
N ALA A 312 0.61 -8.84 -13.54
CA ALA A 312 1.47 -8.57 -12.40
C ALA A 312 2.12 -9.86 -11.83
N PRO A 313 3.44 -9.86 -11.52
CA PRO A 313 4.09 -10.96 -10.83
C PRO A 313 3.56 -11.11 -9.40
N TRP A 314 3.43 -12.35 -8.94
CA TRP A 314 3.04 -12.69 -7.58
C TRP A 314 4.06 -13.63 -6.99
N PHE A 315 4.50 -13.37 -5.76
CA PHE A 315 5.15 -14.34 -4.92
C PHE A 315 4.13 -14.91 -3.94
N VAL A 316 4.06 -16.23 -3.85
CA VAL A 316 3.19 -16.94 -2.89
C VAL A 316 4.07 -17.63 -1.87
N ALA A 317 4.00 -17.20 -0.61
CA ALA A 317 4.71 -17.85 0.49
C ALA A 317 4.11 -19.23 0.82
N GLN A 318 4.92 -20.08 1.43
CA GLN A 318 4.45 -21.33 2.04
C GLN A 318 4.05 -21.06 3.50
N VAL A 319 2.75 -21.21 3.77
CA VAL A 319 2.14 -20.70 5.00
C VAL A 319 0.97 -21.58 5.44
N SER A 320 1.09 -22.21 6.60
CA SER A 320 0.05 -23.03 7.22
C SER A 320 0.16 -23.22 8.74
N TYR A 321 1.19 -22.69 9.40
CA TYR A 321 1.47 -22.83 10.83
C TYR A 321 0.40 -22.22 11.75
N HIS A 322 0.04 -22.90 12.85
CA HIS A 322 -0.77 -22.31 13.94
C HIS A 322 -0.04 -22.21 15.27
N LEU A 323 0.59 -23.29 15.72
CA LEU A 323 1.25 -23.40 17.03
C LEU A 323 2.21 -24.60 17.03
N PRO A 324 3.05 -24.79 18.07
CA PRO A 324 4.06 -25.86 18.07
C PRO A 324 3.51 -27.29 17.95
N SER A 325 2.23 -27.52 18.28
CA SER A 325 1.59 -28.83 18.08
C SER A 325 0.92 -28.98 16.71
N ASP A 326 0.95 -27.95 15.88
CA ASP A 326 0.32 -27.85 14.56
C ASP A 326 1.16 -26.92 13.66
N GLU A 327 2.34 -27.44 13.29
CA GLU A 327 3.38 -26.62 12.67
C GLU A 327 3.24 -26.51 11.14
N GLU A 328 2.43 -27.37 10.52
CA GLU A 328 2.21 -27.39 9.07
C GLU A 328 0.95 -28.17 8.66
N SER A 329 0.38 -27.79 7.51
CA SER A 329 -0.63 -28.54 6.78
C SER A 329 -0.08 -28.98 5.42
N PRO A 330 0.27 -30.27 5.25
CA PRO A 330 0.82 -30.77 3.98
C PRO A 330 -0.07 -30.48 2.77
N ASP A 331 -1.39 -30.49 2.95
CA ASP A 331 -2.37 -30.26 1.87
C ASP A 331 -2.34 -28.79 1.38
N ILE A 332 -2.39 -27.82 2.30
CA ILE A 332 -2.29 -26.39 1.95
C ILE A 332 -0.89 -26.06 1.39
N ARG A 333 0.16 -26.64 1.98
CA ARG A 333 1.54 -26.47 1.51
C ARG A 333 1.74 -26.99 0.09
N ALA A 334 1.18 -28.15 -0.23
CA ALA A 334 1.21 -28.70 -1.59
C ALA A 334 0.41 -27.83 -2.57
N ALA A 335 -0.74 -27.31 -2.15
CA ALA A 335 -1.54 -26.38 -2.96
C ALA A 335 -0.77 -25.10 -3.30
N GLN A 336 -0.13 -24.46 -2.32
CA GLN A 336 0.73 -23.28 -2.53
C GLN A 336 1.89 -23.60 -3.49
N ALA A 337 2.61 -24.70 -3.24
CA ALA A 337 3.75 -25.09 -4.07
C ALA A 337 3.37 -25.40 -5.52
N SER A 338 2.16 -25.94 -5.72
CA SER A 338 1.68 -26.29 -7.05
C SER A 338 1.43 -25.06 -7.94
N LEU A 339 1.12 -23.89 -7.35
CA LEU A 339 1.01 -22.62 -8.11
C LEU A 339 2.37 -22.20 -8.70
N TRP A 340 3.47 -22.52 -8.02
CA TRP A 340 4.82 -22.28 -8.53
C TRP A 340 5.19 -23.25 -9.64
N ALA A 341 4.88 -24.54 -9.44
CA ALA A 341 5.17 -25.59 -10.42
C ALA A 341 4.51 -25.33 -11.78
N ASP A 342 3.30 -24.76 -11.77
CA ASP A 342 2.54 -24.45 -12.98
C ASP A 342 2.78 -23.02 -13.50
N GLY A 343 3.68 -22.26 -12.88
CA GLY A 343 4.07 -20.92 -13.33
C GLY A 343 3.01 -19.84 -13.12
N ILE A 344 1.99 -20.09 -12.28
CA ILE A 344 0.96 -19.11 -11.94
C ILE A 344 1.53 -18.01 -11.03
N ALA A 345 2.41 -18.40 -10.10
CA ALA A 345 3.10 -17.53 -9.16
C ALA A 345 4.59 -17.93 -9.01
N LEU A 346 5.37 -17.03 -8.44
CA LEU A 346 6.76 -17.23 -8.03
C LEU A 346 6.81 -17.80 -6.60
N GLU A 347 7.88 -18.52 -6.31
CA GLU A 347 8.12 -19.11 -5.00
C GLU A 347 8.43 -18.05 -3.94
N GLY A 348 7.58 -17.92 -2.94
CA GLY A 348 7.81 -17.13 -1.73
C GLY A 348 8.51 -17.92 -0.62
N PRO A 349 8.76 -17.30 0.55
CA PRO A 349 9.47 -17.96 1.64
C PRO A 349 8.62 -19.05 2.30
N ASP A 350 9.29 -20.07 2.85
CA ASP A 350 8.67 -21.00 3.78
C ASP A 350 8.65 -20.40 5.19
N SER A 351 7.47 -19.90 5.56
CA SER A 351 7.23 -19.26 6.86
C SER A 351 6.98 -20.29 7.97
N ASP A 352 6.52 -21.50 7.64
CA ASP A 352 6.25 -22.55 8.63
C ASP A 352 7.52 -23.04 9.30
N ALA A 353 8.66 -22.90 8.62
CA ALA A 353 9.99 -23.20 9.16
C ALA A 353 10.48 -22.18 10.21
N ILE A 354 9.82 -21.02 10.34
CA ILE A 354 10.12 -20.04 11.39
C ILE A 354 9.38 -20.46 12.67
N ARG A 355 10.10 -21.11 13.60
CA ARG A 355 9.51 -21.78 14.79
C ARG A 355 10.19 -21.32 16.08
N GLY A 356 9.74 -21.87 17.22
CA GLY A 356 10.36 -21.62 18.53
C GLY A 356 10.31 -20.13 18.90
N THR A 357 11.40 -19.58 19.44
CA THR A 357 11.46 -18.18 19.91
C THR A 357 11.22 -17.12 18.83
N PHE A 358 11.19 -17.51 17.55
CA PHE A 358 10.77 -16.64 16.45
C PHE A 358 9.25 -16.43 16.37
N ARG A 359 8.46 -17.20 17.13
CA ARG A 359 7.01 -16.98 17.28
C ARG A 359 6.71 -16.24 18.59
N GLN A 360 5.61 -15.51 18.60
CA GLN A 360 5.11 -14.74 19.74
C GLN A 360 4.85 -15.63 20.97
N ASN A 361 4.71 -15.04 22.14
CA ASN A 361 4.47 -15.71 23.41
C ASN A 361 5.52 -16.78 23.72
N ASN A 362 6.81 -16.45 23.54
CA ASN A 362 7.93 -17.38 23.72
C ASN A 362 7.76 -18.68 22.91
N GLY A 363 7.33 -18.54 21.65
CA GLY A 363 7.16 -19.65 20.74
C GLY A 363 5.80 -20.33 20.74
N GLN A 364 4.84 -19.86 21.54
CA GLN A 364 3.54 -20.51 21.69
C GLN A 364 2.45 -19.95 20.78
N GLY A 365 2.65 -18.81 20.14
CA GLY A 365 1.63 -18.19 19.30
C GLY A 365 1.85 -18.36 17.79
N VAL A 366 0.82 -17.98 17.03
CA VAL A 366 0.81 -18.04 15.56
C VAL A 366 1.62 -16.92 14.90
N HIS A 367 1.66 -15.72 15.48
CA HIS A 367 2.38 -14.58 14.89
C HIS A 367 3.87 -14.58 15.26
N PHE A 368 4.64 -13.75 14.57
CA PHE A 368 6.07 -13.62 14.79
C PHE A 368 6.43 -12.73 15.99
N SER A 369 7.49 -13.11 16.69
CA SER A 369 8.19 -12.24 17.65
C SER A 369 9.02 -11.19 16.90
N GLY A 370 9.63 -10.24 17.61
CA GLY A 370 10.57 -9.29 17.01
C GLY A 370 11.69 -9.94 16.20
N PRO A 371 12.46 -10.89 16.77
CA PRO A 371 13.43 -11.68 16.01
C PRO A 371 12.79 -12.44 14.84
N GLY A 372 11.56 -12.95 15.01
CA GLY A 372 10.85 -13.66 13.95
C GLY A 372 10.47 -12.79 12.75
N LEU A 373 10.12 -11.52 12.99
CA LEU A 373 9.86 -10.56 11.90
C LEU A 373 11.13 -10.29 11.08
N ARG A 374 12.30 -10.22 11.73
CA ARG A 374 13.59 -10.06 11.03
C ARG A 374 13.98 -11.31 10.24
N GLU A 375 13.75 -12.49 10.80
CA GLU A 375 13.93 -13.76 10.07
C GLU A 375 12.96 -13.86 8.87
N HIS A 376 11.69 -13.50 9.06
CA HIS A 376 10.69 -13.48 8.00
C HIS A 376 11.09 -12.54 6.86
N ALA A 377 11.59 -11.34 7.20
CA ALA A 377 12.13 -10.40 6.23
C ALA A 377 13.33 -10.94 5.45
N ALA A 378 14.29 -11.59 6.14
CA ALA A 378 15.46 -12.18 5.50
C ALA A 378 15.07 -13.25 4.47
N ARG A 379 14.08 -14.10 4.78
CA ARG A 379 13.57 -15.12 3.86
C ARG A 379 12.82 -14.54 2.66
N TRP A 380 12.08 -13.45 2.85
CA TRP A 380 11.50 -12.71 1.72
C TRP A 380 12.59 -12.15 0.80
N ALA A 381 13.64 -11.55 1.36
CA ALA A 381 14.78 -11.05 0.58
C ALA A 381 15.50 -12.17 -0.16
N GLU A 382 15.66 -13.36 0.44
CA GLU A 382 16.25 -14.53 -0.19
C GLU A 382 15.51 -14.97 -1.47
N LYS A 383 14.18 -14.83 -1.49
CA LYS A 383 13.35 -15.18 -2.65
C LYS A 383 13.25 -14.05 -3.67
N VAL A 384 12.99 -12.83 -3.20
CA VAL A 384 12.69 -11.69 -4.08
C VAL A 384 13.96 -11.12 -4.73
N ALA A 385 15.07 -11.02 -3.99
CA ALA A 385 16.24 -10.32 -4.50
C ALA A 385 16.91 -11.01 -5.70
N PRO A 386 17.15 -12.34 -5.70
CA PRO A 386 17.75 -12.99 -6.87
C PRO A 386 16.85 -12.90 -8.12
N TRP A 387 15.53 -13.00 -7.95
CA TRP A 387 14.58 -12.82 -9.03
C TRP A 387 14.62 -11.39 -9.57
N LEU A 388 14.59 -10.38 -8.69
CA LEU A 388 14.65 -8.98 -9.10
C LEU A 388 15.96 -8.67 -9.86
N GLU A 389 17.09 -9.19 -9.38
CA GLU A 389 18.37 -9.03 -10.05
C GLU A 389 18.35 -9.60 -11.49
N GLN A 390 17.64 -10.71 -11.72
CA GLN A 390 17.44 -11.25 -13.06
C GLN A 390 16.54 -10.35 -13.91
N GLN A 391 15.44 -9.84 -13.36
CA GLN A 391 14.53 -8.93 -14.09
C GLN A 391 15.27 -7.69 -14.59
N LEU A 392 16.11 -7.09 -13.75
CA LEU A 392 16.87 -5.89 -14.09
C LEU A 392 17.97 -6.14 -15.13
N LYS A 393 18.48 -7.37 -15.25
CA LYS A 393 19.42 -7.76 -16.32
C LYS A 393 18.72 -8.00 -17.66
N SER A 394 17.44 -8.34 -17.63
CA SER A 394 16.63 -8.57 -18.84
C SER A 394 15.91 -7.32 -19.36
N SER A 395 15.84 -6.26 -18.55
CA SER A 395 15.37 -4.95 -19.01
C SER A 395 16.41 -4.36 -19.98
N PRO A 396 16.03 -4.01 -21.21
CA PRO A 396 16.94 -3.45 -22.21
C PRO A 396 17.46 -2.05 -21.86
#